data_AF-A0A966Z7R6-F1
#
_entry.id   AF-A0A966Z7R6-F1
#
_cell.length_a   1.000
_cell.length_b   1.000
_cell.length_c   1.000
_cell.angle_alpha   90.00
_cell.angle_beta   90.00
_cell.angle_gamma   90.00
#
_symmetry.space_group_name_H-M   'P 1'
#
loop_
_entity.id
_entity.type
_entity.pdbx_description
1 polymer ?
#
loop_
_entity_poly.entity_id
_entity_poly.type
_entity_poly.pdbx_seq_one_letter_code
_entity_poly.pdbx_strand_id
1 'polypeptide(L)'
;MVVQKTFLAGKVLTVVLGCGAFTYAHAAKTCTTADYSGIYAFSSVGFLLQLPPEGAALLGTISQSGRFLPDGKGNLFIETNASYNGIVLKGDIPATYSVTPDCIVNFDLVLPFPLSAPSKFQGVLSSDNRQMSLLLTEPSGTVIRGLHVKQDLRFCSTPDFSGSYSIDLYGTTNSPKNLAGRFQRIGRIDADGEGHFKASTTANYNGRVVKEDFTGDYSVNARCYVTLKYTAPAAAGSENIVINGAIGGHGEVVQMMILTDGWGVGGSLLRQQQ
;
A
#
# COMPACT_ATOMS: atom_id res chain seq x y z
N MET A 1 -64.79 -71.95 -8.17
CA MET A 1 -63.91 -71.90 -6.97
C MET A 1 -62.48 -71.87 -7.49
N VAL A 2 -61.60 -71.15 -6.80
CA VAL A 2 -60.22 -70.75 -7.16
C VAL A 2 -60.13 -69.46 -7.98
N VAL A 3 -59.71 -68.43 -7.25
CA VAL A 3 -59.34 -67.07 -7.66
C VAL A 3 -57.86 -67.09 -8.03
N GLN A 4 -57.50 -66.52 -9.19
CA GLN A 4 -56.09 -66.26 -9.53
C GLN A 4 -55.93 -64.79 -9.92
N LYS A 5 -55.08 -64.09 -9.14
CA LYS A 5 -54.83 -62.64 -9.15
C LYS A 5 -54.00 -62.23 -10.38
N THR A 6 -54.42 -61.17 -11.06
CA THR A 6 -53.61 -60.48 -12.08
C THR A 6 -53.14 -59.14 -11.52
N PHE A 7 -51.83 -58.93 -11.48
CA PHE A 7 -51.16 -57.72 -10.99
C PHE A 7 -51.38 -56.52 -11.94
N LEU A 8 -51.86 -55.40 -11.40
CA LEU A 8 -51.86 -54.09 -12.06
C LEU A 8 -50.51 -53.39 -11.79
N ALA A 9 -49.77 -53.09 -12.86
CA ALA A 9 -48.57 -52.27 -12.81
C ALA A 9 -48.94 -50.80 -12.57
N GLY A 10 -48.82 -50.35 -11.32
CA GLY A 10 -48.91 -48.93 -10.96
C GLY A 10 -47.62 -48.20 -11.30
N LYS A 11 -47.68 -47.23 -12.23
CA LYS A 11 -46.60 -46.28 -12.48
C LYS A 11 -46.41 -45.41 -11.23
N VAL A 12 -45.27 -45.60 -10.57
CA VAL A 12 -44.80 -44.69 -9.49
C VAL A 12 -44.31 -43.42 -10.16
N LEU A 13 -45.03 -42.32 -9.95
CA LEU A 13 -44.58 -40.97 -10.31
C LEU A 13 -43.63 -40.49 -9.20
N THR A 14 -42.33 -40.68 -9.41
CA THR A 14 -41.29 -40.15 -8.52
C THR A 14 -41.22 -38.63 -8.70
N VAL A 15 -41.80 -37.88 -7.76
CA VAL A 15 -41.57 -36.44 -7.63
C VAL A 15 -40.18 -36.25 -7.05
N VAL A 16 -39.21 -35.95 -7.91
CA VAL A 16 -37.89 -35.48 -7.48
C VAL A 16 -38.08 -34.06 -6.97
N LEU A 17 -38.12 -33.88 -5.64
CA LEU A 17 -37.88 -32.59 -5.02
C LEU A 17 -36.45 -32.18 -5.36
N GLY A 18 -36.30 -31.40 -6.42
CA GLY A 18 -35.05 -30.72 -6.72
C GLY A 18 -34.72 -29.78 -5.57
N CYS A 19 -33.68 -30.10 -4.81
CA CYS A 19 -32.98 -29.13 -3.96
C CYS A 19 -32.55 -27.97 -4.87
N GLY A 20 -33.35 -26.90 -4.89
CA GLY A 20 -32.94 -25.63 -5.45
C GLY A 20 -31.68 -25.21 -4.73
N ALA A 21 -30.56 -25.17 -5.46
CA ALA A 21 -29.39 -24.43 -5.02
C ALA A 21 -29.85 -22.97 -4.88
N PHE A 22 -30.04 -22.52 -3.63
CA PHE A 22 -30.17 -21.11 -3.33
C PHE A 22 -28.84 -20.46 -3.69
N THR A 23 -28.72 -19.98 -4.92
CA THR A 23 -27.74 -18.95 -5.25
C THR A 23 -28.14 -17.73 -4.44
N TYR A 24 -27.48 -17.53 -3.31
CA TYR A 24 -27.52 -16.26 -2.60
C TYR A 24 -26.97 -15.20 -3.57
N ALA A 25 -27.86 -14.52 -4.27
CA ALA A 25 -27.53 -13.29 -4.95
C ALA A 25 -27.19 -12.28 -3.85
N HIS A 26 -25.91 -12.20 -3.48
CA HIS A 26 -25.44 -11.11 -2.64
C HIS A 26 -25.70 -9.82 -3.41
N ALA A 27 -26.55 -8.95 -2.87
CA ALA A 27 -26.72 -7.62 -3.40
C ALA A 27 -25.34 -6.98 -3.55
N ALA A 28 -25.09 -6.35 -4.70
CA ALA A 28 -23.83 -5.63 -4.93
C ALA A 28 -23.66 -4.61 -3.81
N LYS A 29 -22.49 -4.61 -3.17
CA LYS A 29 -22.17 -3.64 -2.12
C LYS A 29 -22.20 -2.24 -2.73
N THR A 30 -23.05 -1.36 -2.22
CA THR A 30 -23.06 0.06 -2.58
C THR A 30 -22.26 0.85 -1.56
N CYS A 31 -21.41 1.77 -2.02
CA CYS A 31 -20.64 2.65 -1.17
C CYS A 31 -21.20 4.09 -1.12
N THR A 32 -20.81 4.81 -0.08
CA THR A 32 -21.12 6.21 0.20
C THR A 32 -19.88 6.93 0.75
N THR A 33 -19.91 8.25 0.85
CA THR A 33 -18.79 9.04 1.42
C THR A 33 -18.43 8.60 2.84
N ALA A 34 -19.40 8.11 3.62
CA ALA A 34 -19.19 7.63 4.98
C ALA A 34 -18.34 6.35 5.04
N ASP A 35 -18.33 5.55 3.97
CA ASP A 35 -17.56 4.30 3.88
C ASP A 35 -16.06 4.55 3.85
N TYR A 36 -15.62 5.67 3.27
CA TYR A 36 -14.24 6.11 3.35
C TYR A 36 -14.05 7.02 4.57
N SER A 37 -13.80 6.42 5.73
CA SER A 37 -13.55 7.15 6.98
C SER A 37 -12.49 6.45 7.83
N GLY A 38 -11.78 7.23 8.66
CA GLY A 38 -10.72 6.74 9.53
C GLY A 38 -9.33 7.10 9.03
N ILE A 39 -8.31 6.40 9.51
CA ILE A 39 -6.91 6.63 9.10
C ILE A 39 -6.51 5.51 8.13
N TYR A 40 -5.84 5.85 7.04
CA TYR A 40 -5.29 4.87 6.09
C TYR A 40 -3.80 5.10 5.93
N ALA A 41 -2.99 4.09 6.22
CA ALA A 41 -1.59 4.07 5.81
C ALA A 41 -1.52 3.92 4.30
N PHE A 42 -0.64 4.67 3.64
CA PHE A 42 -0.47 4.56 2.20
C PHE A 42 0.99 4.59 1.75
N SER A 43 1.22 3.99 0.58
CA SER A 43 2.41 4.22 -0.23
C SER A 43 2.00 4.43 -1.68
N SER A 44 2.80 5.19 -2.42
CA SER A 44 2.68 5.28 -3.87
C SER A 44 4.06 5.24 -4.49
N VAL A 45 4.15 4.64 -5.68
CA VAL A 45 5.39 4.62 -6.47
C VAL A 45 5.01 4.78 -7.94
N GLY A 46 5.82 5.50 -8.69
CA GLY A 46 5.53 5.75 -10.09
C GLY A 46 6.55 6.65 -10.78
N PHE A 47 6.12 7.30 -11.85
CA PHE A 47 6.94 8.19 -12.66
C PHE A 47 6.20 9.49 -13.00
N LEU A 48 6.94 10.59 -12.95
CA LEU A 48 6.61 11.88 -13.53
C LEU A 48 7.32 11.99 -14.88
N LEU A 49 6.57 11.86 -15.97
CA LEU A 49 7.08 11.84 -17.34
C LEU A 49 7.12 13.24 -17.95
N GLN A 50 6.22 14.11 -17.51
CA GLN A 50 6.12 15.48 -17.97
C GLN A 50 5.69 16.39 -16.83
N LEU A 51 6.36 17.54 -16.72
CA LEU A 51 6.08 18.60 -15.76
C LEU A 51 6.30 19.95 -16.44
N PRO A 52 5.72 21.04 -15.89
CA PRO A 52 6.12 22.40 -16.26
C PRO A 52 7.64 22.61 -16.07
N PRO A 53 8.27 23.58 -16.78
CA PRO A 53 9.71 23.82 -16.71
C PRO A 53 10.25 24.00 -15.28
N GLU A 54 9.46 24.61 -14.39
CA GLU A 54 9.81 24.86 -12.99
C GLU A 54 9.97 23.56 -12.19
N GLY A 55 9.30 22.48 -12.61
CA GLY A 55 9.34 21.16 -12.00
C GLY A 55 10.30 20.19 -12.66
N ALA A 56 11.05 20.59 -13.69
CA ALA A 56 11.86 19.68 -14.51
C ALA A 56 12.87 18.85 -13.70
N ALA A 57 13.42 19.39 -12.61
CA ALA A 57 14.34 18.67 -11.73
C ALA A 57 13.69 17.48 -10.98
N LEU A 58 12.36 17.48 -10.86
CA LEU A 58 11.59 16.41 -10.21
C LEU A 58 11.19 15.28 -11.16
N LEU A 59 11.42 15.44 -12.47
CA LEU A 59 11.08 14.41 -13.45
C LEU A 59 11.78 13.09 -13.13
N GLY A 60 11.11 11.99 -13.42
CA GLY A 60 11.57 10.65 -13.10
C GLY A 60 10.73 9.99 -12.01
N THR A 61 11.36 9.13 -11.22
CA THR A 61 10.65 8.30 -10.25
C THR A 61 10.11 9.12 -9.10
N ILE A 62 8.92 8.75 -8.64
CA ILE A 62 8.35 9.24 -7.41
C ILE A 62 8.03 8.07 -6.48
N SER A 63 8.30 8.26 -5.19
CA SER A 63 7.78 7.39 -4.14
C SER A 63 7.22 8.24 -3.00
N GLN A 64 6.08 7.86 -2.46
CA GLN A 64 5.47 8.56 -1.33
C GLN A 64 5.02 7.55 -0.28
N SER A 65 4.94 7.98 0.97
CA SER A 65 4.24 7.24 2.01
C SER A 65 3.72 8.16 3.10
N GLY A 66 2.69 7.70 3.79
CA GLY A 66 2.12 8.45 4.89
C GLY A 66 0.73 8.00 5.31
N ARG A 67 -0.10 8.95 5.70
CA ARG A 67 -1.47 8.70 6.17
C ARG A 67 -2.50 9.60 5.48
N PHE A 68 -3.61 9.01 5.09
CA PHE A 68 -4.85 9.72 4.75
C PHE A 68 -5.79 9.70 5.96
N LEU A 69 -6.39 10.84 6.26
CA LEU A 69 -7.32 11.02 7.37
C LEU A 69 -8.69 11.53 6.87
N PRO A 70 -9.45 10.73 6.10
CA PRO A 70 -10.80 11.08 5.68
C PRO A 70 -11.79 11.15 6.85
N ASP A 71 -12.68 12.15 6.78
CA ASP A 71 -13.67 12.45 7.82
C ASP A 71 -15.01 11.72 7.66
N GLY A 72 -15.21 10.96 6.59
CA GLY A 72 -16.49 10.33 6.24
C GLY A 72 -17.53 11.29 5.63
N LYS A 73 -17.14 12.54 5.36
CA LYS A 73 -18.02 13.64 4.92
C LYS A 73 -17.49 14.38 3.70
N GLY A 74 -16.35 13.96 3.15
CA GLY A 74 -15.78 14.48 1.92
C GLY A 74 -14.58 15.39 2.12
N ASN A 75 -14.11 15.58 3.35
CA ASN A 75 -12.83 16.27 3.62
C ASN A 75 -11.81 15.27 4.13
N LEU A 76 -10.55 15.50 3.78
CA LEU A 76 -9.47 14.70 4.31
C LEU A 76 -8.21 15.54 4.51
N PHE A 77 -7.34 15.03 5.36
CA PHE A 77 -5.98 15.54 5.52
C PHE A 77 -4.99 14.45 5.16
N ILE A 78 -3.92 14.80 4.46
CA ILE A 78 -2.85 13.88 4.07
C ILE A 78 -1.59 14.31 4.79
N GLU A 79 -0.99 13.42 5.56
CA GLU A 79 0.37 13.57 6.08
C GLU A 79 1.29 12.71 5.20
N THR A 80 2.25 13.31 4.50
CA THR A 80 3.07 12.58 3.54
C THR A 80 4.54 12.99 3.53
N ASN A 81 5.41 12.01 3.31
CA ASN A 81 6.73 12.22 2.75
C ASN A 81 6.71 11.76 1.29
N ALA A 82 7.45 12.47 0.45
CA ALA A 82 7.57 12.19 -0.97
C ALA A 82 9.02 12.33 -1.40
N SER A 83 9.52 11.38 -2.19
CA SER A 83 10.80 11.47 -2.87
C SER A 83 10.52 11.66 -4.35
N TYR A 84 11.03 12.76 -4.89
CA TYR A 84 10.95 13.12 -6.29
C TYR A 84 12.34 13.01 -6.89
N ASN A 85 12.57 11.97 -7.69
CA ASN A 85 13.87 11.67 -8.26
C ASN A 85 15.02 11.65 -7.23
N GLY A 86 14.72 11.17 -6.01
CA GLY A 86 15.67 11.13 -4.90
C GLY A 86 15.71 12.38 -4.02
N ILE A 87 14.92 13.42 -4.30
CA ILE A 87 14.79 14.61 -3.45
C ILE A 87 13.62 14.41 -2.50
N VAL A 88 13.90 14.32 -1.20
CA VAL A 88 12.86 14.07 -0.18
C VAL A 88 12.24 15.37 0.30
N LEU A 89 10.91 15.43 0.23
CA LEU A 89 10.07 16.55 0.65
C LEU A 89 8.98 16.05 1.59
N LYS A 90 8.65 16.86 2.59
CA LYS A 90 7.50 16.63 3.46
C LYS A 90 6.33 17.50 2.99
N GLY A 91 5.13 16.94 2.96
CA GLY A 91 3.91 17.67 2.62
C GLY A 91 2.76 17.25 3.53
N ASP A 92 2.12 18.24 4.14
CA ASP A 92 0.85 18.04 4.83
C ASP A 92 -0.23 18.78 4.01
N ILE A 93 -1.23 18.06 3.51
CA ILE A 93 -2.09 18.53 2.42
C ILE A 93 -3.57 18.39 2.82
N PRO A 94 -4.33 19.50 2.93
CA PRO A 94 -5.78 19.42 2.96
C PRO A 94 -6.32 19.04 1.57
N ALA A 95 -7.33 18.18 1.52
CA ALA A 95 -7.92 17.69 0.29
C ALA A 95 -9.40 17.36 0.48
N THR A 96 -10.11 17.15 -0.63
CA THR A 96 -11.49 16.69 -0.63
C THR A 96 -11.63 15.37 -1.37
N TYR A 97 -12.71 14.66 -1.10
CA TYR A 97 -13.03 13.43 -1.81
C TYR A 97 -14.54 13.20 -1.94
N SER A 98 -14.91 12.35 -2.90
CA SER A 98 -16.26 11.82 -3.07
C SER A 98 -16.21 10.32 -3.30
N VAL A 99 -17.29 9.60 -2.95
CA VAL A 99 -17.41 8.15 -3.15
C VAL A 99 -18.67 7.86 -3.94
N THR A 100 -18.54 7.13 -5.04
CA THR A 100 -19.67 6.67 -5.85
C THR A 100 -20.29 5.40 -5.28
N PRO A 101 -21.54 5.04 -5.67
CA PRO A 101 -22.14 3.76 -5.30
C PRO A 101 -21.31 2.54 -5.70
N ASP A 102 -20.52 2.64 -6.77
CA ASP A 102 -19.61 1.58 -7.26
C ASP A 102 -18.28 1.54 -6.49
N CYS A 103 -18.20 2.19 -5.33
CA CYS A 103 -17.01 2.21 -4.46
C CYS A 103 -15.78 2.86 -5.11
N ILE A 104 -16.00 3.74 -6.11
CA ILE A 104 -14.95 4.57 -6.69
C ILE A 104 -14.81 5.83 -5.84
N VAL A 105 -13.59 6.10 -5.39
CA VAL A 105 -13.24 7.30 -4.63
C VAL A 105 -12.52 8.26 -5.55
N ASN A 106 -13.04 9.48 -5.69
CA ASN A 106 -12.37 10.55 -6.43
C ASN A 106 -11.82 11.56 -5.43
N PHE A 107 -10.55 11.91 -5.58
CA PHE A 107 -9.84 12.86 -4.74
C PHE A 107 -9.51 14.12 -5.52
N ASP A 108 -9.63 15.26 -4.87
CA ASP A 108 -9.19 16.56 -5.37
C ASP A 108 -8.22 17.19 -4.36
N LEU A 109 -6.99 17.46 -4.81
CA LEU A 109 -5.98 18.13 -3.99
C LEU A 109 -5.05 18.99 -4.83
N VAL A 110 -4.21 19.77 -4.15
CA VAL A 110 -3.07 20.46 -4.77
C VAL A 110 -1.80 19.78 -4.29
N LEU A 111 -1.01 19.25 -5.23
CA LEU A 111 0.31 18.71 -4.87
C LEU A 111 1.17 19.83 -4.27
N PRO A 112 1.97 19.54 -3.23
CA PRO A 112 2.75 20.57 -2.55
C PRO A 112 3.85 21.10 -3.47
N PHE A 113 4.48 22.20 -3.03
CA PHE A 113 5.69 22.72 -3.65
C PHE A 113 6.73 21.59 -3.82
N PRO A 114 7.44 21.52 -4.97
CA PRO A 114 7.51 22.53 -6.02
C PRO A 114 6.53 22.34 -7.18
N LEU A 115 5.60 21.37 -7.13
CA LEU A 115 4.64 21.17 -8.22
C LEU A 115 3.45 22.13 -8.14
N SER A 116 2.92 22.38 -6.94
CA SER A 116 1.81 23.33 -6.69
C SER A 116 0.65 23.21 -7.71
N ALA A 117 0.33 21.98 -8.12
CA ALA A 117 -0.58 21.70 -9.23
C ALA A 117 -1.89 21.06 -8.72
N PRO A 118 -3.07 21.52 -9.18
CA PRO A 118 -4.31 20.79 -9.00
C PRO A 118 -4.14 19.37 -9.53
N SER A 119 -4.52 18.40 -8.71
CA SER A 119 -4.30 16.99 -8.98
C SER A 119 -5.50 16.18 -8.55
N LYS A 120 -5.81 15.16 -9.35
CA LYS A 120 -6.92 14.25 -9.08
C LYS A 120 -6.43 12.83 -9.04
N PHE A 121 -6.90 12.10 -8.04
CA PHE A 121 -6.69 10.67 -7.95
C PHE A 121 -8.02 9.96 -8.01
N GLN A 122 -8.02 8.78 -8.61
CA GLN A 122 -9.14 7.86 -8.55
C GLN A 122 -8.69 6.58 -7.88
N GLY A 123 -9.47 6.11 -6.91
CA GLY A 123 -9.24 4.83 -6.25
C GLY A 123 -10.49 3.97 -6.21
N VAL A 124 -10.30 2.69 -5.91
CA VAL A 124 -11.38 1.72 -5.73
C VAL A 124 -11.29 1.13 -4.32
N LEU A 125 -12.34 1.32 -3.52
CA LEU A 125 -12.44 0.72 -2.20
C LEU A 125 -12.75 -0.76 -2.29
N SER A 126 -12.09 -1.54 -1.44
CA SER A 126 -12.17 -2.99 -1.41
C SER A 126 -11.99 -3.50 0.01
N SER A 127 -12.14 -4.82 0.20
CA SER A 127 -11.91 -5.52 1.47
C SER A 127 -12.65 -4.86 2.63
N ASP A 128 -13.95 -4.65 2.46
CA ASP A 128 -14.80 -3.96 3.44
C ASP A 128 -14.34 -2.56 3.82
N ASN A 129 -13.96 -1.78 2.80
CA ASN A 129 -13.46 -0.42 2.93
C ASN A 129 -12.12 -0.37 3.69
N ARG A 130 -11.38 -1.47 3.76
CA ARG A 130 -10.09 -1.53 4.47
C ARG A 130 -8.90 -1.37 3.54
N GLN A 131 -9.10 -1.51 2.23
CA GLN A 131 -8.04 -1.36 1.25
C GLN A 131 -8.49 -0.53 0.07
N MET A 132 -7.57 0.22 -0.52
CA MET A 132 -7.82 0.94 -1.76
C MET A 132 -6.58 0.94 -2.64
N SER A 133 -6.75 0.65 -3.93
CA SER A 133 -5.76 0.95 -4.95
C SER A 133 -6.13 2.28 -5.59
N LEU A 134 -5.17 3.16 -5.81
CA LEU A 134 -5.38 4.47 -6.42
C LEU A 134 -4.45 4.70 -7.62
N LEU A 135 -4.90 5.58 -8.51
CA LEU A 135 -4.17 6.06 -9.67
C LEU A 135 -4.25 7.60 -9.70
N LEU A 136 -3.13 8.26 -9.97
CA LEU A 136 -3.13 9.68 -10.34
C LEU A 136 -3.71 9.82 -11.76
N THR A 137 -4.78 10.60 -11.90
CA THR A 137 -5.45 10.82 -13.19
C THR A 137 -5.17 12.21 -13.77
N GLU A 138 -4.89 13.19 -12.90
CA GLU A 138 -4.52 14.55 -13.30
C GLU A 138 -3.38 15.06 -12.39
N PRO A 139 -2.32 15.70 -12.92
CA PRO A 139 -2.12 16.02 -14.33
C PRO A 139 -1.72 14.80 -15.18
N SER A 140 -1.94 14.92 -16.49
CA SER A 140 -1.41 13.97 -17.48
C SER A 140 0.12 13.96 -17.49
N GLY A 141 0.72 12.91 -18.06
CA GLY A 141 2.18 12.78 -18.08
C GLY A 141 2.74 12.18 -16.79
N THR A 142 1.92 11.41 -16.09
CA THR A 142 2.28 10.71 -14.86
C THR A 142 1.83 9.25 -14.92
N VAL A 143 2.55 8.37 -14.24
CA VAL A 143 2.19 6.95 -14.06
C VAL A 143 2.42 6.62 -12.59
N ILE A 144 1.44 6.92 -11.75
CA ILE A 144 1.56 6.77 -10.29
C ILE A 144 0.44 5.92 -9.76
N ARG A 145 0.81 4.81 -9.13
CA ARG A 145 -0.12 3.93 -8.43
C ARG A 145 0.17 3.98 -6.93
N GLY A 146 -0.89 3.98 -6.13
CA GLY A 146 -0.80 3.87 -4.69
C GLY A 146 -1.67 2.77 -4.10
N LEU A 147 -1.35 2.41 -2.87
CA LEU A 147 -2.03 1.41 -2.07
C LEU A 147 -2.33 2.00 -0.70
N HIS A 148 -3.56 1.84 -0.25
CA HIS A 148 -4.02 2.24 1.07
C HIS A 148 -4.44 1.02 1.86
N VAL A 149 -4.11 1.01 3.15
CA VAL A 149 -4.60 0.03 4.12
C VAL A 149 -5.10 0.79 5.34
N LYS A 150 -6.35 0.54 5.73
CA LYS A 150 -6.98 1.17 6.90
C LYS A 150 -6.21 0.82 8.16
N GLN A 151 -5.88 1.81 8.96
CA GLN A 151 -5.21 1.66 10.25
C GLN A 151 -6.28 1.48 11.34
N ASP A 152 -6.27 0.33 12.02
CA ASP A 152 -7.16 0.01 13.14
C ASP A 152 -6.46 0.12 14.50
N LEU A 153 -5.27 0.71 14.50
CA LEU A 153 -4.54 1.09 15.70
C LEU A 153 -4.77 2.58 15.97
N ARG A 154 -5.19 2.92 17.19
CA ARG A 154 -5.41 4.33 17.57
C ARG A 154 -4.12 5.03 17.97
N PHE A 155 -3.27 4.33 18.70
CA PHE A 155 -1.96 4.77 19.15
C PHE A 155 -0.99 3.61 18.95
N CYS A 156 0.26 3.93 18.64
CA CYS A 156 1.31 2.93 18.47
C CYS A 156 2.53 3.23 19.34
N SER A 157 3.33 2.19 19.51
CA SER A 157 4.53 2.09 20.32
C SER A 157 5.49 1.08 19.67
N THR A 158 6.74 1.01 20.13
CA THR A 158 7.77 0.12 19.55
C THR A 158 7.32 -1.35 19.41
N PRO A 159 6.60 -1.96 20.38
CA PRO A 159 6.10 -3.33 20.25
C PRO A 159 5.08 -3.56 19.13
N ASP A 160 4.39 -2.53 18.63
CA ASP A 160 3.37 -2.67 17.57
C ASP A 160 3.99 -3.04 16.21
N PHE A 161 5.31 -2.88 16.05
CA PHE A 161 6.09 -3.34 14.90
C PHE A 161 6.97 -4.56 15.23
N SER A 162 6.56 -5.41 16.18
CA SER A 162 7.29 -6.65 16.49
C SER A 162 6.96 -7.80 15.52
N GLY A 163 7.88 -8.75 15.40
CA GLY A 163 7.70 -9.97 14.63
C GLY A 163 8.27 -9.89 13.22
N SER A 164 7.81 -10.80 12.37
CA SER A 164 8.43 -11.07 11.08
C SER A 164 7.59 -10.52 9.94
N TYR A 165 8.23 -9.79 9.03
CA TYR A 165 7.57 -9.20 7.87
C TYR A 165 8.31 -9.55 6.58
N SER A 166 7.58 -9.87 5.53
CA SER A 166 8.13 -9.89 4.18
C SER A 166 8.30 -8.47 3.66
N ILE A 167 9.39 -8.23 2.94
CA ILE A 167 9.73 -6.96 2.31
C ILE A 167 9.37 -7.04 0.83
N ASP A 168 8.69 -6.01 0.32
CA ASP A 168 8.55 -5.73 -1.11
C ASP A 168 8.79 -4.23 -1.35
N LEU A 169 9.94 -3.91 -1.94
CA LEU A 169 10.36 -2.54 -2.23
C LEU A 169 10.74 -2.43 -3.71
N TYR A 170 10.35 -1.32 -4.34
CA TYR A 170 10.67 -1.05 -5.74
C TYR A 170 10.75 0.45 -6.04
N GLY A 171 11.44 0.80 -7.12
CA GLY A 171 11.59 2.18 -7.57
C GLY A 171 12.91 2.40 -8.29
N THR A 172 13.57 3.52 -8.00
CA THR A 172 14.92 3.80 -8.51
C THR A 172 15.82 4.40 -7.43
N THR A 173 17.12 4.20 -7.58
CA THR A 173 18.11 4.93 -6.81
C THR A 173 19.10 5.65 -7.73
N ASN A 174 19.56 6.80 -7.29
CA ASN A 174 20.64 7.59 -7.88
C ASN A 174 21.93 7.49 -7.04
N SER A 175 21.88 6.83 -5.88
CA SER A 175 23.00 6.66 -4.94
C SER A 175 23.09 5.22 -4.39
N PRO A 176 24.31 4.65 -4.27
CA PRO A 176 25.57 5.19 -4.79
C PRO A 176 25.59 5.13 -6.34
N LYS A 177 26.39 6.00 -6.98
CA LYS A 177 26.39 6.15 -8.46
C LYS A 177 26.60 4.85 -9.23
N ASN A 178 27.39 3.92 -8.69
CA ASN A 178 27.69 2.64 -9.31
C ASN A 178 26.54 1.60 -9.21
N LEU A 179 25.50 1.91 -8.44
CA LEU A 179 24.28 1.10 -8.30
C LEU A 179 23.02 1.85 -8.78
N ALA A 180 23.21 3.03 -9.40
CA ALA A 180 22.12 3.87 -9.86
C ALA A 180 21.28 3.18 -10.95
N GLY A 181 19.97 3.44 -10.94
CA GLY A 181 18.99 2.90 -11.87
C GLY A 181 17.80 2.26 -11.17
N ARG A 182 17.18 1.28 -11.83
CA ARG A 182 16.02 0.55 -11.28
C ARG A 182 16.43 -0.23 -10.04
N PHE A 183 15.56 -0.22 -9.05
CA PHE A 183 15.76 -0.92 -7.79
C PHE A 183 14.57 -1.80 -7.48
N GLN A 184 14.85 -3.01 -6.99
CA GLN A 184 13.86 -3.86 -6.36
C GLN A 184 14.51 -4.63 -5.20
N ARG A 185 13.80 -4.82 -4.10
CA ARG A 185 14.24 -5.67 -2.99
C ARG A 185 13.08 -6.50 -2.47
N ILE A 186 13.36 -7.78 -2.25
CA ILE A 186 12.51 -8.69 -1.52
C ILE A 186 13.28 -9.31 -0.36
N GLY A 187 12.58 -9.80 0.65
CA GLY A 187 13.23 -10.47 1.76
C GLY A 187 12.35 -10.56 2.98
N ARG A 188 13.00 -10.71 4.12
CA ARG A 188 12.36 -10.76 5.43
C ARG A 188 13.08 -9.83 6.39
N ILE A 189 12.30 -9.17 7.23
CA ILE A 189 12.76 -8.46 8.42
C ILE A 189 12.15 -9.12 9.66
N ASP A 190 12.96 -9.29 10.70
CA ASP A 190 12.57 -9.79 12.01
C ASP A 190 12.86 -8.67 13.02
N ALA A 191 11.78 -8.05 13.53
CA ALA A 191 11.83 -6.98 14.52
C ALA A 191 11.56 -7.55 15.92
N ASP A 192 12.36 -7.15 16.90
CA ASP A 192 12.37 -7.75 18.24
C ASP A 192 11.29 -7.23 19.20
N GLY A 193 10.63 -6.12 18.89
CA GLY A 193 9.69 -5.44 19.80
C GLY A 193 10.35 -4.42 20.72
N GLU A 194 11.68 -4.37 20.76
CA GLU A 194 12.51 -3.54 21.65
C GLU A 194 13.23 -2.41 20.91
N GLY A 195 13.19 -2.41 19.58
CA GLY A 195 13.72 -1.34 18.74
C GLY A 195 14.91 -1.77 17.87
N HIS A 196 15.20 -3.07 17.77
CA HIS A 196 16.19 -3.59 16.83
C HIS A 196 15.59 -4.59 15.86
N PHE A 197 16.23 -4.73 14.70
CA PHE A 197 15.80 -5.70 13.72
C PHE A 197 16.99 -6.37 13.03
N LYS A 198 16.72 -7.53 12.46
CA LYS A 198 17.58 -8.21 11.50
C LYS A 198 16.83 -8.39 10.20
N ALA A 199 17.52 -8.31 9.07
CA ALA A 199 16.93 -8.52 7.77
C ALA A 199 17.81 -9.45 6.94
N SER A 200 17.16 -10.31 6.16
CA SER A 200 17.77 -11.11 5.11
C SER A 200 17.05 -10.88 3.80
N THR A 201 17.75 -10.32 2.83
CA THR A 201 17.14 -9.76 1.63
C THR A 201 17.93 -10.07 0.37
N THR A 202 17.25 -9.96 -0.77
CA THR A 202 17.86 -9.95 -2.09
C THR A 202 17.42 -8.69 -2.80
N ALA A 203 18.40 -7.89 -3.22
CA ALA A 203 18.19 -6.64 -3.93
C ALA A 203 18.71 -6.74 -5.36
N ASN A 204 18.02 -6.10 -6.30
CA ASN A 204 18.42 -5.92 -7.68
C ASN A 204 18.69 -4.43 -7.91
N TYR A 205 19.95 -4.10 -8.12
CA TYR A 205 20.44 -2.77 -8.46
C TYR A 205 20.74 -2.71 -9.94
N ASN A 206 19.75 -2.25 -10.72
CA ASN A 206 19.89 -2.04 -12.16
C ASN A 206 20.45 -3.26 -12.92
N GLY A 207 19.97 -4.46 -12.57
CA GLY A 207 20.41 -5.74 -13.12
C GLY A 207 21.43 -6.49 -12.26
N ARG A 208 22.08 -5.83 -11.30
CA ARG A 208 23.01 -6.46 -10.36
C ARG A 208 22.27 -7.00 -9.14
N VAL A 209 22.18 -8.32 -9.04
CA VAL A 209 21.56 -8.98 -7.89
C VAL A 209 22.57 -9.15 -6.75
N VAL A 210 22.20 -8.73 -5.55
CA VAL A 210 23.02 -8.78 -4.33
C VAL A 210 22.18 -9.40 -3.21
N LYS A 211 22.77 -10.37 -2.50
CA LYS A 211 22.21 -10.86 -1.23
C LYS A 211 22.72 -10.01 -0.09
N GLU A 212 21.83 -9.61 0.79
CA GLU A 212 22.10 -8.62 1.83
C GLU A 212 21.49 -9.08 3.14
N ASP A 213 22.36 -9.35 4.11
CA ASP A 213 21.98 -9.53 5.50
C ASP A 213 22.49 -8.32 6.27
N PHE A 214 21.61 -7.69 7.04
CA PHE A 214 21.96 -6.51 7.84
C PHE A 214 21.10 -6.41 9.10
N THR A 215 21.58 -5.64 10.04
CA THR A 215 20.87 -5.29 11.27
C THR A 215 20.67 -3.79 11.34
N GLY A 216 19.68 -3.36 12.10
CA GLY A 216 19.44 -1.95 12.31
C GLY A 216 18.54 -1.70 13.50
N ASP A 217 18.19 -0.43 13.65
CA ASP A 217 17.33 0.06 14.72
C ASP A 217 16.02 0.56 14.12
N TYR A 218 14.95 0.46 14.89
CA TYR A 218 13.68 1.05 14.53
C TYR A 218 13.00 1.74 15.72
N SER A 219 12.13 2.69 15.40
CA SER A 219 11.26 3.33 16.38
C SER A 219 9.85 3.49 15.81
N VAL A 220 8.86 3.47 16.70
CA VAL A 220 7.45 3.69 16.36
C VAL A 220 6.92 4.84 17.19
N ASN A 221 6.30 5.83 16.55
CA ASN A 221 5.68 6.94 17.25
C ASN A 221 4.19 6.72 17.53
N ALA A 222 3.60 7.57 18.37
CA ALA A 222 2.17 7.50 18.73
C ALA A 222 1.21 7.69 17.54
N ARG A 223 1.71 8.20 16.40
CA ARG A 223 0.98 8.33 15.13
C ARG A 223 1.14 7.09 14.24
N CYS A 224 1.70 6.00 14.74
CA CYS A 224 1.88 4.76 13.99
C CYS A 224 2.79 4.89 12.76
N TYR A 225 3.75 5.81 12.81
CA TYR A 225 4.87 5.79 11.88
C TYR A 225 6.00 4.96 12.46
N VAL A 226 6.48 3.98 11.69
CA VAL A 226 7.74 3.28 11.93
C VAL A 226 8.86 3.98 11.17
N THR A 227 10.01 4.14 11.81
CA THR A 227 11.25 4.59 11.18
C THR A 227 12.30 3.52 11.37
N LEU A 228 12.83 2.96 10.29
CA LEU A 228 13.94 2.02 10.31
C LEU A 228 15.23 2.72 9.90
N LYS A 229 16.34 2.40 10.56
CA LYS A 229 17.67 2.91 10.26
C LYS A 229 18.67 1.76 10.23
N TYR A 230 19.47 1.70 9.17
CA TYR A 230 20.55 0.71 9.08
C TYR A 230 21.64 1.21 8.12
N THR A 231 22.83 0.62 8.21
CA THR A 231 23.87 0.81 7.21
C THR A 231 23.81 -0.34 6.22
N ALA A 232 23.64 -0.03 4.94
CA ALA A 232 23.60 -1.03 3.89
C ALA A 232 24.94 -1.80 3.83
N PRO A 233 24.96 -3.09 3.46
CA PRO A 233 26.21 -3.83 3.31
C PRO A 233 27.15 -3.19 2.29
N ALA A 234 28.45 -3.50 2.35
CA ALA A 234 29.44 -2.93 1.42
C ALA A 234 29.13 -3.23 -0.06
N ALA A 235 28.51 -4.38 -0.35
CA ALA A 235 28.06 -4.73 -1.69
C ALA A 235 26.97 -3.77 -2.24
N ALA A 236 26.28 -3.07 -1.35
CA ALA A 236 25.25 -2.06 -1.60
C ALA A 236 25.76 -0.62 -1.41
N GLY A 237 27.08 -0.43 -1.19
CA GLY A 237 27.71 0.88 -1.10
C GLY A 237 27.90 1.47 0.29
N SER A 238 27.59 0.73 1.36
CA SER A 238 27.80 1.21 2.76
C SER A 238 27.06 2.50 3.14
N GLU A 239 25.91 2.76 2.51
CA GLU A 239 25.09 3.95 2.80
C GLU A 239 24.25 3.79 4.05
N ASN A 240 24.03 4.89 4.77
CA ASN A 240 23.03 4.95 5.85
C ASN A 240 21.64 5.11 5.25
N ILE A 241 20.82 4.09 5.43
CA ILE A 241 19.46 4.04 4.90
C ILE A 241 18.48 4.36 6.02
N VAL A 242 17.57 5.30 5.73
CA VAL A 242 16.42 5.62 6.58
C VAL A 242 15.16 5.26 5.82
N ILE A 243 14.30 4.44 6.41
CA ILE A 243 12.98 4.10 5.89
C ILE A 243 11.94 4.67 6.83
N ASN A 244 10.88 5.25 6.29
CA ASN A 244 9.73 5.67 7.07
C ASN A 244 8.45 5.14 6.43
N GLY A 245 7.50 4.73 7.25
CA GLY A 245 6.22 4.26 6.78
C GLY A 245 5.14 4.30 7.85
N ALA A 246 3.89 4.27 7.42
CA ALA A 246 2.74 4.18 8.29
C ALA A 246 2.29 2.73 8.46
N ILE A 247 1.96 2.35 9.69
CA ILE A 247 1.42 1.03 10.02
C ILE A 247 -0.07 1.01 9.65
N GLY A 248 -0.46 0.03 8.85
CA GLY A 248 -1.83 -0.27 8.45
C GLY A 248 -2.35 -1.55 9.11
N GLY A 249 -3.66 -1.73 9.03
CA GLY A 249 -4.38 -2.82 9.66
C GLY A 249 -4.29 -2.76 11.19
N HIS A 250 -4.13 -3.92 11.79
CA HIS A 250 -3.81 -4.14 13.20
C HIS A 250 -2.29 -4.28 13.45
N GLY A 251 -1.43 -3.79 12.54
CA GLY A 251 0.03 -3.96 12.62
C GLY A 251 0.61 -4.93 11.60
N GLU A 252 -0.22 -5.49 10.72
CA GLU A 252 0.20 -6.47 9.71
C GLU A 252 0.77 -5.87 8.42
N VAL A 253 0.53 -4.58 8.14
CA VAL A 253 1.09 -3.92 6.97
C VAL A 253 1.86 -2.67 7.38
N VAL A 254 2.99 -2.41 6.75
CA VAL A 254 3.61 -1.08 6.76
C VAL A 254 3.70 -0.59 5.34
N GLN A 255 3.14 0.58 5.05
CA GLN A 255 3.31 1.26 3.77
C GLN A 255 4.42 2.31 3.90
N MET A 256 5.49 2.18 3.12
CA MET A 256 6.76 2.86 3.42
C MET A 256 7.49 3.37 2.18
N MET A 257 8.43 4.27 2.43
CA MET A 257 9.42 4.73 1.46
C MET A 257 10.80 4.88 2.10
N ILE A 258 11.83 4.88 1.26
CA ILE A 258 13.19 5.25 1.67
C ILE A 258 13.29 6.78 1.70
N LEU A 259 13.69 7.34 2.84
CA LEU A 259 13.90 8.78 3.07
C LEU A 259 15.36 9.24 2.87
N THR A 260 16.26 8.33 2.49
CA THR A 260 17.63 8.70 2.14
C THR A 260 17.68 9.40 0.78
N ASP A 261 18.36 10.54 0.70
CA ASP A 261 18.54 11.28 -0.56
C ASP A 261 19.13 10.40 -1.66
N GLY A 262 18.67 10.63 -2.89
CA GLY A 262 19.00 9.79 -4.04
C GLY A 262 18.08 8.58 -4.21
N TRP A 263 17.22 8.26 -3.25
CA TRP A 263 16.32 7.10 -3.34
C TRP A 263 14.88 7.52 -3.64
N GLY A 264 14.33 7.05 -4.76
CA GLY A 264 12.91 7.12 -5.11
C GLY A 264 12.31 5.71 -5.03
N VAL A 265 12.33 5.12 -3.83
CA VAL A 265 11.93 3.73 -3.58
C VAL A 265 10.85 3.69 -2.51
N GLY A 266 9.79 2.92 -2.77
CA GLY A 266 8.72 2.66 -1.82
C GLY A 266 8.19 1.25 -1.94
N GLY A 267 7.20 0.93 -1.12
CA GLY A 267 6.56 -0.38 -1.11
C GLY A 267 5.98 -0.72 0.25
N SER A 268 6.02 -2.01 0.60
CA SER A 268 5.35 -2.50 1.80
C SER A 268 6.11 -3.56 2.58
N LEU A 269 5.85 -3.61 3.88
CA LEU A 269 6.12 -4.76 4.75
C LEU A 269 4.80 -5.46 5.01
N LEU A 270 4.77 -6.79 4.92
CA LEU A 270 3.59 -7.61 5.24
C LEU A 270 3.96 -8.63 6.30
N ARG A 271 3.24 -8.66 7.41
CA ARG A 271 3.48 -9.60 8.51
C ARG A 271 3.30 -11.03 7.99
N GLN A 272 4.28 -11.87 8.27
CA GLN A 272 4.22 -13.28 7.89
C GLN A 272 3.39 -14.04 8.93
N GLN A 273 2.49 -14.90 8.45
CA GLN A 273 1.76 -15.81 9.32
C GLN A 273 2.77 -16.79 9.96
N GLN A 274 2.66 -16.96 11.27
CA GLN A 274 3.41 -17.95 12.03
C GLN A 274 2.71 -19.31 11.97
#